data_AF-A0A1Q7B5X1-F1
#
_entry.id   AF-A0A1Q7B5X1-F1
#
_cell.length_a   1.000
_cell.length_b   1.000
_cell.length_c   1.000
_cell.angle_alpha   90.00
_cell.angle_beta   90.00
_cell.angle_gamma   90.00
#
_symmetry.space_group_name_H-M   'P 1'
#
loop_
_entity.id
_entity.type
_entity.pdbx_description
1 polymer ?
#
loop_
_entity_poly.entity_id
_entity_poly.type
_entity_poly.pdbx_seq_one_letter_code
_entity_poly.pdbx_strand_id
1 'polypeptide(L)'
;MVALTAEQVESRLKSVRCAICKTADFRVDRRTMQPDGEWKGVCSKCRYAFPVHTDMEFYQRTQPDIPYRLKEITCPACHGRGVALDFRIVMSVREAHYFVTCKACGH
;
A
#
# COMPACT_ATOMS: atom_id res chain seq x y z
N MET A 1 3.84 8.70 -13.41
CA MET A 1 3.38 7.95 -12.21
C MET A 1 1.86 8.00 -12.20
N VAL A 2 1.20 6.86 -12.06
CA VAL A 2 -0.27 6.84 -11.92
C VAL A 2 -0.56 7.32 -10.50
N ALA A 3 -1.22 8.47 -10.37
CA ALA A 3 -1.70 8.93 -9.08
C ALA A 3 -2.80 7.97 -8.62
N LEU A 4 -2.54 7.20 -7.56
CA LEU A 4 -3.55 6.37 -6.91
C LEU A 4 -4.70 7.27 -6.43
N THR A 5 -5.94 6.81 -6.56
CA THR A 5 -7.08 7.49 -5.93
C THR A 5 -7.35 6.91 -4.54
N ALA A 6 -8.07 7.66 -3.70
CA ALA A 6 -8.51 7.19 -2.40
C ALA A 6 -9.31 5.88 -2.52
N GLU A 7 -10.21 5.79 -3.51
CA GLU A 7 -11.06 4.62 -3.73
C GLU A 7 -10.24 3.37 -4.12
N GLN A 8 -9.17 3.54 -4.90
CA GLN A 8 -8.27 2.45 -5.26
C GLN A 8 -7.51 1.92 -4.05
N VAL A 9 -7.02 2.83 -3.19
CA VAL A 9 -6.37 2.46 -1.93
C VAL A 9 -7.36 1.73 -1.02
N GLU A 10 -8.55 2.31 -0.79
CA GLU A 10 -9.60 1.70 0.04
C GLU A 10 -10.01 0.32 -0.44
N SER A 11 -10.14 0.12 -1.76
CA SER A 11 -10.43 -1.18 -2.35
C SER A 11 -9.36 -2.21 -2.02
N ARG A 12 -8.08 -1.83 -2.17
CA ARG A 12 -6.95 -2.72 -1.88
C ARG A 12 -6.78 -2.98 -0.39
N LEU A 13 -7.09 -2.01 0.48
CA LEU A 13 -7.04 -2.19 1.94
C LEU A 13 -7.97 -3.31 2.45
N LYS A 14 -9.01 -3.70 1.69
CA LYS A 14 -9.90 -4.81 2.06
C LYS A 14 -9.20 -6.17 2.14
N SER A 15 -8.00 -6.32 1.58
CA SER A 15 -7.20 -7.55 1.73
C SER A 15 -6.52 -7.69 3.09
N VAL A 16 -6.48 -6.61 3.88
CA VAL A 16 -5.80 -6.56 5.19
C VAL A 16 -6.83 -6.46 6.32
N ARG A 17 -6.48 -6.95 7.51
CA ARG A 17 -7.32 -6.83 8.70
C ARG A 17 -6.81 -5.73 9.64
N CYS A 18 -7.72 -5.00 10.26
CA CYS A 18 -7.39 -3.96 11.23
C CYS A 18 -6.63 -4.58 12.41
N ALA A 19 -5.50 -4.00 12.80
CA ALA A 19 -4.72 -4.50 13.93
C ALA A 19 -5.51 -4.54 15.25
N ILE A 20 -6.51 -3.65 15.42
CA ILE A 20 -7.32 -3.54 16.65
C ILE A 20 -8.56 -4.44 16.60
N CYS A 21 -9.51 -4.14 15.73
CA CYS A 21 -10.83 -4.80 15.71
C CYS A 21 -10.96 -5.94 14.68
N LYS A 22 -9.88 -6.25 13.96
CA LYS A 22 -9.76 -7.37 13.00
C LYS A 22 -10.72 -7.35 11.79
N THR A 23 -11.50 -6.27 11.61
CA THR A 23 -12.31 -6.06 10.39
C THR A 23 -11.46 -5.48 9.25
N ALA A 24 -11.93 -5.61 8.01
CA ALA A 24 -11.24 -5.15 6.80
C ALA A 24 -11.90 -3.92 6.14
N ASP A 25 -12.64 -3.12 6.93
CA ASP A 25 -13.31 -1.91 6.43
C ASP A 25 -12.54 -0.65 6.84
N PHE A 26 -12.02 0.05 5.84
CA PHE A 26 -11.14 1.20 5.98
C PHE A 26 -11.57 2.30 5.02
N ARG A 27 -11.28 3.54 5.41
CA ARG A 27 -11.44 4.74 4.58
C ARG A 27 -10.17 5.57 4.61
N VAL A 28 -9.84 6.21 3.50
CA VAL A 28 -8.77 7.21 3.46
C VAL A 28 -9.34 8.55 3.90
N ASP A 29 -8.66 9.21 4.83
CA ASP A 29 -8.99 10.58 5.19
C ASP A 29 -8.51 11.52 4.08
N ARG A 30 -9.45 11.90 3.20
CA ARG A 30 -9.19 12.78 2.04
C ARG A 30 -8.56 14.11 2.42
N ARG A 31 -8.74 14.58 3.66
CA ARG A 31 -8.13 15.82 4.17
C ARG A 31 -6.62 15.71 4.32
N THR A 32 -6.12 14.49 4.40
CA THR A 32 -4.70 14.17 4.55
C THR A 32 -4.03 13.80 3.24
N MET A 33 -4.76 13.83 2.12
CA MET A 33 -4.20 13.53 0.80
C MET A 33 -3.32 14.69 0.33
N GLN A 34 -2.08 14.68 0.79
CA GLN A 34 -1.08 15.67 0.43
C GLN A 34 -0.29 15.23 -0.83
N PRO A 35 0.31 16.18 -1.56
CA PRO A 35 1.11 15.89 -2.76
C PRO A 35 2.38 15.08 -2.48
N ASP A 36 2.85 15.07 -1.23
CA ASP A 36 4.01 14.30 -0.77
C ASP A 36 3.72 12.79 -0.62
N GLY A 37 2.46 12.37 -0.80
CA GLY A 37 2.04 10.98 -0.71
C GLY A 37 1.91 10.45 0.72
N GLU A 38 1.86 11.32 1.74
CA GLU A 38 1.65 10.94 3.14
C GLU A 38 0.18 11.07 3.52
N TRP A 39 -0.55 9.97 3.46
CA TRP A 39 -1.99 9.94 3.73
C TRP A 39 -2.29 9.21 5.05
N LYS A 40 -3.53 9.32 5.54
CA LYS A 40 -4.02 8.54 6.68
C LYS A 40 -5.21 7.67 6.29
N GLY A 41 -5.10 6.38 6.61
CA GLY A 41 -6.20 5.44 6.60
C GLY A 41 -6.85 5.38 7.98
N VAL A 42 -8.17 5.18 8.02
CA VAL A 42 -8.97 5.08 9.24
C VAL A 42 -9.88 3.87 9.14
N CYS A 43 -9.87 3.01 10.15
CA CYS A 43 -10.83 1.92 10.24
C CYS A 43 -12.24 2.47 10.52
N SER A 44 -13.22 2.10 9.69
CA SER A 44 -14.59 2.61 9.86
C SER A 44 -15.24 2.17 11.17
N LYS A 45 -14.87 0.99 11.69
CA LYS A 45 -15.47 0.40 12.90
C LYS A 45 -14.89 0.97 14.19
N CYS A 46 -13.57 0.88 14.36
CA CYS A 46 -12.90 1.28 15.62
C CYS A 46 -12.21 2.64 15.55
N ARG A 47 -12.28 3.34 14.40
CA ARG A 47 -11.67 4.65 14.16
C ARG A 47 -10.14 4.69 14.33
N TYR A 48 -9.50 3.53 14.40
CA TYR A 48 -8.04 3.42 14.43
C TYR A 48 -7.45 4.02 13.15
N ALA A 49 -6.51 4.95 13.31
CA ALA A 49 -5.83 5.62 12.22
C ALA A 49 -4.42 5.07 12.01
N PHE A 50 -3.98 4.96 10.77
CA PHE A 50 -2.67 4.46 10.37
C PHE A 50 -2.15 5.23 9.15
N PRO A 51 -0.82 5.36 8.99
CA PRO A 51 -0.23 6.02 7.83
C PRO A 51 -0.34 5.15 6.58
N VAL A 52 -0.58 5.82 5.45
CA VAL A 52 -0.61 5.26 4.11
C VAL A 52 0.37 6.07 3.27
N HIS A 53 1.45 5.42 2.85
CA HIS A 53 2.51 6.04 2.06
C HIS A 53 2.29 5.69 0.59
N THR A 54 1.90 6.67 -0.22
CA THR A 54 1.64 6.49 -1.67
C THR A 54 2.78 6.99 -2.54
N ASP A 55 3.68 7.85 -2.01
CA ASP A 55 4.94 8.14 -2.69
C ASP A 55 6.01 7.14 -2.27
N MET A 56 6.25 6.17 -3.14
CA MET A 56 7.23 5.11 -2.93
C MET A 56 8.58 5.40 -3.57
N GLU A 57 8.77 6.56 -4.20
CA GLU A 57 10.03 6.91 -4.86
C GLU A 57 11.13 7.17 -3.82
N PHE A 58 10.85 8.02 -2.84
CA PHE A 58 11.80 8.29 -1.75
C PHE A 58 12.14 7.01 -0.97
N TYR A 59 11.14 6.16 -0.71
CA TYR A 59 11.33 4.88 -0.03
C TYR A 59 12.28 3.94 -0.80
N GLN A 60 12.09 3.81 -2.11
CA GLN A 60 12.93 2.94 -2.95
C GLN A 60 14.35 3.50 -3.13
N ARG A 61 14.52 4.82 -3.12
CA ARG A 61 15.86 5.45 -3.18
C ARG A 61 16.64 5.26 -1.89
N THR A 62 15.97 5.37 -0.74
CA THR A 62 16.60 5.23 0.57
C THR A 62 16.83 3.79 0.99
N GLN A 63 16.12 2.83 0.39
CA GLN A 63 16.28 1.40 0.64
C GLN A 63 16.73 0.66 -0.63
N PRO A 64 18.05 0.57 -0.88
CA PRO A 64 18.57 0.03 -2.13
C PRO A 64 18.20 -1.44 -2.37
N ASP A 65 17.93 -2.23 -1.33
CA ASP A 65 17.53 -3.63 -1.45
C ASP A 65 16.10 -3.83 -1.99
N ILE A 66 15.21 -2.85 -1.77
CA ILE A 66 13.80 -2.97 -2.13
C ILE A 66 13.62 -3.10 -3.66
N PRO A 67 14.22 -2.23 -4.51
CA PRO A 67 14.16 -2.39 -5.96
C PRO A 67 14.62 -3.77 -6.47
N TYR A 68 15.63 -4.38 -5.85
CA TYR A 68 16.09 -5.72 -6.24
C TYR A 68 15.04 -6.77 -5.87
N ARG A 69 14.52 -6.75 -4.63
CA ARG A 69 13.45 -7.66 -4.20
C ARG A 69 12.21 -7.56 -5.07
N LEU A 70 11.79 -6.35 -5.44
CA LEU A 70 10.62 -6.15 -6.30
C LEU A 70 10.77 -6.80 -7.68
N LYS A 71 12.00 -6.93 -8.21
CA LYS A 71 12.28 -7.61 -9.49
C LYS A 71 12.18 -9.13 -9.38
N GLU A 72 12.42 -9.68 -8.19
CA GLU A 72 12.43 -11.14 -7.94
C GLU A 72 11.03 -11.71 -7.66
N ILE A 73 10.08 -10.87 -7.23
CA ILE A 73 8.71 -11.29 -6.97
C ILE A 73 8.08 -11.82 -8.25
N THR A 74 7.62 -13.07 -8.19
CA THR A 74 6.90 -13.75 -9.27
C THR A 74 5.40 -13.53 -9.08
N CYS A 75 4.72 -13.08 -10.14
CA CYS A 75 3.28 -12.91 -10.12
C CYS A 75 2.57 -14.29 -10.13
N PRO A 76 1.62 -14.54 -9.22
CA PRO A 76 0.88 -15.80 -9.20
C PRO A 76 -0.08 -15.97 -10.39
N ALA A 77 -0.47 -14.89 -11.07
CA ALA A 77 -1.45 -14.93 -12.16
C ALA A 77 -0.81 -15.22 -13.54
N CYS A 78 0.35 -14.64 -13.84
CA CYS A 78 1.00 -14.77 -15.16
C CYS A 78 2.39 -15.41 -15.10
N HIS A 79 2.89 -15.74 -13.90
CA HIS A 79 4.25 -16.25 -13.66
C HIS A 79 5.39 -15.34 -14.16
N GLY A 80 5.08 -14.12 -14.60
CA GLY A 80 6.06 -13.09 -14.90
C GLY A 80 6.78 -12.60 -13.63
N ARG A 81 8.01 -12.14 -13.78
CA ARG A 81 8.81 -11.57 -12.69
C ARG A 81 8.78 -10.06 -12.72
N GLY A 82 8.76 -9.46 -11.54
CA GLY A 82 8.85 -8.03 -11.37
C GLY A 82 7.49 -7.39 -11.09
N VAL A 83 7.45 -6.67 -9.98
CA VAL A 83 6.29 -5.89 -9.55
C VAL A 83 6.66 -4.41 -9.40
N ALA A 84 5.67 -3.55 -9.51
CA ALA A 84 5.74 -2.15 -9.10
C ALA A 84 5.20 -2.04 -7.68
N LEU A 85 5.88 -1.27 -6.83
CA LEU A 85 5.40 -0.97 -5.48
C LEU A 85 4.51 0.27 -5.55
N ASP A 86 3.23 0.10 -5.27
CA ASP A 86 2.24 1.16 -5.46
C ASP A 86 2.12 2.03 -4.22
N PHE A 87 1.93 1.39 -3.06
CA PHE A 87 1.89 2.06 -1.77
C PHE A 87 2.21 1.08 -0.66
N ARG A 88 2.50 1.59 0.53
CA ARG A 88 2.60 0.77 1.75
C ARG A 88 1.76 1.39 2.86
N ILE A 89 1.38 0.55 3.81
CA ILE A 89 0.74 1.00 5.06
C ILE A 89 1.51 0.45 6.25
N VAL A 90 1.45 1.16 7.37
CA VAL A 90 1.99 0.68 8.65
C VAL A 90 0.83 0.51 9.62
N MET A 91 0.30 -0.72 9.69
CA MET A 91 -0.88 -1.03 10.50
C MET A 91 -0.56 -1.11 11.99
N SER A 92 0.70 -1.41 12.33
CA SER A 92 1.23 -1.32 13.69
C SER A 92 2.76 -1.17 13.66
N VAL A 93 3.38 -0.92 14.82
CA VAL A 93 4.84 -0.85 14.95
C VAL A 93 5.59 -2.11 14.48
N ARG A 94 4.89 -3.26 14.36
CA ARG A 94 5.46 -4.54 13.91
C ARG A 94 4.86 -5.05 12.61
N GLU A 95 3.96 -4.29 11.99
CA GLU A 95 3.18 -4.77 10.85
C GLU A 95 3.09 -3.70 9.77
N ALA A 96 3.78 -3.93 8.66
CA ALA A 96 3.71 -3.14 7.45
C ALA A 96 3.24 -4.01 6.29
N HIS A 97 2.30 -3.50 5.50
CA HIS A 97 1.82 -4.17 4.30
C HIS A 97 2.25 -3.39 3.08
N TYR A 98 2.76 -4.11 2.08
CA TYR A 98 3.26 -3.56 0.83
C TYR A 98 2.33 -3.99 -0.30
N PHE A 99 1.76 -3.01 -0.98
CA PHE A 99 0.82 -3.22 -2.06
C PHE A 99 1.57 -3.09 -3.37
N VAL A 100 1.64 -4.19 -4.11
CA VAL A 100 2.39 -4.28 -5.36
C VAL A 100 1.47 -4.69 -6.51
N THR A 101 1.82 -4.27 -7.72
CA THR A 101 1.13 -4.63 -8.96
C THR A 101 2.12 -5.26 -9.92
N CYS A 102 1.75 -6.37 -10.56
CA CYS A 102 2.58 -7.02 -11.56
C CYS A 102 2.81 -6.11 -12.78
N LYS A 103 4.07 -5.93 -13.18
CA LYS A 103 4.42 -5.12 -14.36
C LYS A 103 4.02 -5.77 -15.68
N ALA A 104 3.81 -7.08 -15.71
CA ALA A 104 3.48 -7.82 -16.92
C ALA A 104 1.97 -7.86 -17.20
N CYS A 105 1.13 -8.09 -16.17
CA CYS A 105 -0.32 -8.26 -16.35
C CYS A 105 -1.20 -7.28 -15.56
N GLY A 106 -0.63 -6.44 -14.69
CA GLY A 106 -1.40 -5.48 -13.90
C GLY A 106 -2.23 -6.07 -12.76
N HIS A 107 -2.01 -7.35 -12.40
CA HIS A 107 -2.59 -8.01 -11.24
C HIS A 107 -1.86 -7.63 -9.95
#